data_AF-A0A9D3NZE3-F1
#
_entry.id   AF-A0A9D3NZE3-F1
#
_cell.length_a   1.000
_cell.length_b   1.000
_cell.length_c   1.000
_cell.angle_alpha   90.00
_cell.angle_beta   90.00
_cell.angle_gamma   90.00
#
_symmetry.space_group_name_H-M   'P 1'
#
loop_
_entity.id
_entity.type
_entity.pdbx_description
1 polymer ?
#
loop_
_entity_poly.entity_id
_entity_poly.type
_entity_poly.pdbx_seq_one_letter_code
_entity_poly.pdbx_strand_id
1 'polypeptide(L)'
;MKFQQRIQEKQKKVQELKQAVNTIKISAQTAVDDSEMIFTEMISSMEKKRSEVTELIRAQEKAELSRAERLLEQLEQEIADLQKRDTEMEQLSHTHDHIHFLQSFQSLRVSSGRDDSSSITVNQHLSFDGVRKSLSDLKKRLEEIFQEEFIKIPECAAAVQMILPSEPKSREDFLHYFCHLTLDPNTPAPELQSVWLGGPTASAPEALVGISA
;
A
#
# COMPACT_ATOMS: atom_id res chain seq x y z
N MET A 1 -44.43 -35.97 -34.24
CA MET A 1 -44.82 -34.78 -33.46
C MET A 1 -43.97 -34.58 -32.20
N LYS A 2 -43.90 -35.50 -31.22
CA LYS A 2 -43.18 -35.28 -29.94
C LYS A 2 -41.67 -34.94 -30.05
N PHE A 3 -40.96 -35.50 -31.04
CA PHE A 3 -39.53 -35.26 -31.21
C PHE A 3 -39.19 -33.88 -31.78
N GLN A 4 -39.96 -33.37 -32.74
CA GLN A 4 -39.73 -32.04 -33.31
C GLN A 4 -39.89 -30.93 -32.25
N GLN A 5 -40.89 -31.06 -31.37
CA GLN A 5 -41.08 -30.13 -30.26
C GLN A 5 -39.89 -30.15 -29.28
N ARG A 6 -39.41 -31.33 -28.89
CA ARG A 6 -38.20 -31.48 -28.06
C ARG A 6 -36.94 -30.87 -28.71
N ILE A 7 -36.79 -31.04 -30.02
CA ILE A 7 -35.66 -30.44 -30.76
C ILE A 7 -35.75 -28.91 -30.70
N GLN A 8 -36.92 -28.34 -30.95
CA GLN A 8 -37.13 -26.89 -30.89
C GLN A 8 -36.88 -26.30 -29.49
N GLU A 9 -37.33 -26.99 -28.44
CA GLU A 9 -37.04 -26.62 -27.05
C GLU A 9 -35.54 -26.64 -26.74
N LYS A 10 -34.82 -27.68 -27.19
CA LYS A 10 -33.37 -27.77 -26.99
C LYS A 10 -32.62 -26.68 -27.78
N GLN A 11 -33.04 -26.38 -29.01
CA GLN A 11 -32.47 -25.27 -29.80
C GLN A 11 -32.65 -23.93 -29.10
N LYS A 12 -33.84 -23.67 -28.53
CA LYS A 12 -34.10 -22.48 -27.73
C LYS A 12 -33.17 -22.40 -26.51
N LYS A 13 -33.04 -23.49 -25.75
CA LYS A 13 -32.11 -23.56 -24.60
C LYS A 13 -30.65 -23.34 -24.99
N VAL A 14 -30.22 -23.85 -26.15
CA VAL A 14 -28.87 -23.60 -26.67
C VAL A 14 -28.66 -22.11 -26.94
N GLN A 15 -29.66 -21.43 -27.51
CA GLN A 15 -29.58 -19.99 -27.74
C GLN A 15 -29.55 -19.19 -26.44
N GLU A 16 -30.42 -19.52 -25.48
CA GLU A 16 -30.43 -18.92 -24.13
C GLU A 16 -29.07 -19.10 -23.43
N LEU A 17 -28.48 -20.30 -23.50
CA LEU A 17 -27.18 -20.59 -22.89
C LEU A 17 -26.04 -19.83 -23.58
N LYS A 18 -26.06 -19.71 -24.91
CA LYS A 18 -25.07 -18.89 -25.65
C LYS A 18 -25.14 -17.42 -25.24
N GLN A 19 -26.35 -16.88 -25.05
CA GLN A 19 -26.53 -15.51 -24.56
C GLN A 19 -26.00 -15.36 -23.13
N ALA A 20 -26.36 -16.28 -22.22
CA ALA A 20 -25.88 -16.28 -20.84
C ALA A 20 -24.34 -16.30 -20.76
N VAL A 21 -23.69 -17.17 -21.54
CA VAL A 21 -22.22 -17.24 -21.61
C VAL A 21 -21.62 -15.91 -22.08
N ASN A 22 -22.22 -15.27 -23.09
CA ASN A 22 -21.73 -13.97 -23.56
C ASN A 22 -21.92 -12.87 -22.51
N THR A 23 -23.06 -12.84 -21.82
CA THR A 23 -23.30 -11.90 -20.73
C THR A 23 -22.29 -12.07 -19.60
N ILE A 24 -22.01 -13.30 -19.18
CA ILE A 24 -20.98 -13.58 -18.16
C ILE A 24 -19.61 -13.07 -18.62
N LYS A 25 -19.22 -13.34 -19.88
CA LYS A 25 -17.95 -12.88 -20.42
C LYS A 25 -17.82 -11.36 -20.40
N ILE A 26 -18.85 -10.66 -20.87
CA ILE A 26 -18.86 -9.18 -20.89
C ILE A 26 -18.82 -8.65 -19.45
N SER A 27 -19.67 -9.17 -18.56
CA SER A 27 -19.73 -8.74 -17.16
C SER A 27 -18.41 -8.97 -16.42
N ALA A 28 -17.75 -10.10 -16.66
CA ALA A 28 -16.45 -10.41 -16.05
C ALA A 28 -15.37 -9.45 -16.56
N GLN A 29 -15.35 -9.16 -17.86
CA GLN A 29 -14.40 -8.19 -18.43
C GLN A 29 -14.64 -6.80 -17.87
N THR A 30 -15.89 -6.33 -17.79
CA THR A 30 -16.22 -5.03 -17.19
C THR A 30 -15.76 -4.96 -15.73
N ALA A 31 -15.98 -6.01 -14.93
CA ALA A 31 -15.50 -6.03 -13.55
C ALA A 31 -13.97 -5.97 -13.45
N VAL A 32 -13.25 -6.61 -14.38
CA VAL A 32 -11.78 -6.50 -14.46
C VAL A 32 -11.37 -5.07 -14.80
N ASP A 33 -11.94 -4.49 -15.86
CA ASP A 33 -11.60 -3.14 -16.32
C ASP A 33 -11.87 -2.09 -15.21
N ASP A 34 -13.01 -2.20 -14.52
CA ASP A 34 -13.36 -1.33 -13.39
C ASP A 34 -12.37 -1.51 -12.23
N SER A 35 -11.97 -2.75 -11.92
CA SER A 35 -10.98 -3.01 -10.87
C SER A 35 -9.61 -2.43 -11.20
N GLU A 36 -9.15 -2.56 -12.45
CA GLU A 36 -7.88 -1.99 -12.92
C GLU A 36 -7.90 -0.46 -12.83
N MET A 37 -9.02 0.16 -13.17
CA MET A 37 -9.22 1.60 -13.03
C MET A 37 -9.09 2.05 -11.57
N ILE A 38 -9.80 1.38 -10.64
CA ILE A 38 -9.75 1.69 -9.21
C ILE A 38 -8.31 1.59 -8.68
N PHE A 39 -7.60 0.50 -8.99
CA PHE A 39 -6.21 0.35 -8.55
C PHE A 39 -5.29 1.41 -9.15
N THR A 40 -5.50 1.78 -10.41
CA THR A 40 -4.71 2.83 -11.07
C THR A 40 -4.89 4.19 -10.38
N GLU A 41 -6.12 4.56 -10.02
CA GLU A 41 -6.39 5.80 -9.28
C GLU A 41 -5.78 5.81 -7.88
N MET A 42 -5.83 4.68 -7.19
CA MET A 42 -5.20 4.50 -5.88
C MET A 42 -3.67 4.66 -5.96
N ILE A 43 -3.03 4.00 -6.93
CA ILE A 43 -1.59 4.11 -7.16
C ILE A 43 -1.21 5.57 -7.44
N SER A 44 -1.90 6.23 -8.37
CA SER A 44 -1.65 7.63 -8.71
C SER A 44 -1.77 8.56 -7.48
N SER A 45 -2.78 8.34 -6.65
CA SER A 45 -2.96 9.09 -5.40
C SER A 45 -1.80 8.86 -4.42
N MET A 46 -1.32 7.63 -4.27
CA MET A 46 -0.17 7.30 -3.42
C MET A 46 1.13 7.92 -3.96
N GLU A 47 1.34 7.94 -5.27
CA GLU A 47 2.50 8.58 -5.89
C GLU A 47 2.51 10.10 -5.70
N LYS A 48 1.33 10.73 -5.79
CA LYS A 48 1.18 12.14 -5.45
C LYS A 48 1.56 12.41 -4.00
N LYS A 49 1.03 11.62 -3.06
CA LYS A 49 1.37 11.74 -1.63
C LYS A 49 2.85 11.51 -1.33
N ARG A 50 3.49 10.54 -2.01
CA ARG A 50 4.94 10.33 -1.95
C ARG A 50 5.71 11.60 -2.36
N SER A 51 5.27 12.25 -3.43
CA SER A 51 5.89 13.47 -3.94
C SER A 51 5.73 14.62 -2.94
N GLU A 52 4.51 14.85 -2.43
CA GLU A 52 4.22 15.88 -1.41
C GLU A 52 5.11 15.74 -0.16
N VAL A 53 5.28 14.52 0.35
CA VAL A 53 6.14 14.26 1.52
C VAL A 53 7.61 14.54 1.20
N THR A 54 8.07 14.15 0.01
CA THR A 54 9.45 14.39 -0.43
C THR A 54 9.73 15.89 -0.52
N GLU A 55 8.81 16.65 -1.13
CA GLU A 55 8.93 18.10 -1.26
C GLU A 55 8.94 18.80 0.10
N LEU A 56 8.11 18.36 1.05
CA LEU A 56 8.08 18.90 2.41
C LEU A 56 9.44 18.71 3.11
N ILE A 57 10.02 17.52 3.03
CA ILE A 57 11.34 17.23 3.63
C ILE A 57 12.41 18.13 3.02
N ARG A 58 12.45 18.25 1.68
CA ARG A 58 13.43 19.08 0.97
C ARG A 58 13.27 20.56 1.25
N ALA A 59 12.03 21.04 1.38
CA ALA A 59 11.75 22.42 1.73
C ALA A 59 12.27 22.74 3.15
N GLN A 60 12.02 21.85 4.12
CA GLN A 60 12.52 22.02 5.48
C GLN A 60 14.05 21.95 5.55
N GLU A 61 14.67 20.97 4.86
CA GLU A 61 16.13 20.85 4.74
C GLU A 61 16.73 22.16 4.22
N LYS A 62 16.22 22.68 3.11
CA LYS A 62 16.70 23.93 2.52
C LYS A 62 16.54 25.13 3.45
N ALA A 63 15.40 25.25 4.13
CA ALA A 63 15.14 26.34 5.06
C ALA A 63 16.11 26.32 6.25
N GLU A 64 16.37 25.14 6.81
CA GLU A 64 17.30 24.96 7.92
C GLU A 64 18.76 25.19 7.50
N LEU A 65 19.18 24.71 6.33
CA LEU A 65 20.52 24.99 5.79
C LEU A 65 20.73 26.49 5.57
N SER A 66 19.75 27.16 4.95
CA SER A 66 19.82 28.63 4.73
C SER A 66 19.88 29.41 6.05
N ARG A 67 19.25 28.89 7.11
CA ARG A 67 19.34 29.47 8.45
C ARG A 67 20.72 29.25 9.06
N ALA A 68 21.26 28.04 8.94
CA ALA A 68 22.60 27.70 9.44
C ALA A 68 23.70 28.51 8.74
N GLU A 69 23.64 28.66 7.42
CA GLU A 69 24.59 29.45 6.63
C GLU A 69 24.63 30.92 7.08
N ARG A 70 23.48 31.56 7.31
CA ARG A 70 23.43 32.94 7.82
C ARG A 70 24.03 33.07 9.23
N LEU A 71 23.80 32.08 10.09
CA LEU A 71 24.38 32.08 11.43
C LEU A 71 25.90 31.87 11.38
N LEU A 72 26.37 31.03 10.45
CA LEU A 72 27.80 30.82 10.21
C LEU A 72 28.47 32.12 9.77
N GLU A 73 27.93 32.78 8.73
CA GLU A 73 28.46 34.05 8.22
C GLU A 73 28.47 35.14 9.30
N GLN A 74 27.43 35.21 10.12
CA GLN A 74 27.37 36.13 11.26
C GLN A 74 28.52 35.85 12.26
N LEU A 75 28.75 34.58 12.60
CA LEU A 75 29.82 34.20 13.52
C LEU A 75 31.22 34.45 12.94
N GLU A 76 31.43 34.16 11.66
CA GLU A 76 32.70 34.43 10.98
C GLU A 76 33.02 35.93 10.99
N GLN A 77 32.03 36.79 10.74
CA GLN A 77 32.19 38.24 10.82
C GLN A 77 32.48 38.71 12.25
N GLU A 78 31.77 38.17 13.24
CA GLU A 78 31.98 38.50 14.65
C GLU A 78 33.39 38.11 15.13
N ILE A 79 33.88 36.93 14.71
CA ILE A 79 35.26 36.49 14.97
C ILE A 79 36.26 37.44 14.30
N ALA A 80 36.04 37.83 13.04
CA ALA A 80 36.92 38.74 12.33
C ALA A 80 36.98 40.13 13.01
N ASP A 81 35.83 40.65 13.45
CA ASP A 81 35.74 41.92 14.17
C ASP A 81 36.43 41.83 15.54
N LEU A 82 36.27 40.71 16.26
CA LEU A 82 36.95 40.43 17.53
C LEU A 82 38.46 40.34 17.34
N GLN A 83 38.95 39.60 16.35
CA GLN A 83 40.37 39.48 16.03
C GLN A 83 40.98 40.84 15.69
N LYS A 84 40.29 41.65 14.89
CA LYS A 84 40.73 43.00 14.56
C LYS A 84 40.87 43.84 15.83
N ARG A 85 39.85 43.85 16.70
CA ARG A 85 39.90 44.59 17.97
C ARG A 85 41.01 44.10 18.91
N ASP A 86 41.23 42.79 18.96
CA ASP A 86 42.30 42.20 19.75
C ASP A 86 43.67 42.71 19.28
N THR A 87 43.91 42.72 17.95
CA THR A 87 45.15 43.27 17.38
C THR A 87 45.32 44.77 17.61
N GLU A 88 44.24 45.57 17.52
CA GLU A 88 44.28 47.01 17.83
C GLU A 88 44.59 47.26 19.31
N MET A 89 44.04 46.44 20.20
CA MET A 89 44.30 46.52 21.64
C MET A 89 45.74 46.14 21.98
N GLU A 90 46.27 45.11 21.35
CA GLU A 90 47.67 44.68 21.49
C GLU A 90 48.64 45.77 20.98
N GLN A 91 48.35 46.41 19.85
CA GLN A 91 49.17 47.53 19.38
C GLN A 91 49.12 48.73 20.34
N LEU A 92 47.94 49.03 20.88
CA LEU A 92 47.77 50.13 21.81
C LEU A 92 48.52 49.91 23.13
N SER A 93 48.61 48.66 23.61
CA SER A 93 49.32 48.32 24.85
C SER A 93 50.83 48.63 24.78
N HIS A 94 51.40 48.63 23.57
CA HIS A 94 52.81 48.96 23.31
C HIS A 94 53.07 50.46 23.07
N THR A 95 52.02 51.29 23.11
CA THR A 95 52.14 52.74 22.86
C THR A 95 52.66 53.47 24.10
N HIS A 96 53.71 54.28 23.94
CA HIS A 96 54.31 55.07 25.03
C HIS A 96 53.64 56.45 25.22
N ASP A 97 52.84 56.90 24.24
CA ASP A 97 52.03 58.12 24.35
C ASP A 97 50.75 57.85 25.14
N HIS A 98 50.74 58.29 26.39
CA HIS A 98 49.62 58.08 27.31
C HIS A 98 48.35 58.87 26.92
N ILE A 99 48.47 59.97 26.18
CA ILE A 99 47.30 60.73 25.70
C ILE A 99 46.64 59.98 24.56
N HIS A 100 47.43 59.51 23.58
CA HIS A 100 46.95 58.70 22.47
C HIS A 100 46.34 57.37 22.97
N PHE A 101 46.95 56.74 23.97
CA PHE A 101 46.41 55.57 24.65
C PHE A 101 45.00 55.82 25.19
N LEU A 102 44.83 56.87 26.00
CA LEU A 102 43.54 57.19 26.63
C LEU A 102 42.44 57.50 25.60
N GLN A 103 42.78 58.23 24.54
CA GLN A 103 41.83 58.57 23.47
C GLN A 103 41.40 57.32 22.68
N SER A 104 42.36 56.52 22.23
CA SER A 104 42.09 55.32 21.42
C SER A 104 41.35 54.24 22.21
N PHE A 105 41.72 54.04 23.48
CA PHE A 105 41.07 53.07 24.35
C PHE A 105 39.59 53.42 24.63
N GLN A 106 39.27 54.71 24.78
CA GLN A 106 37.88 55.16 24.90
C GLN A 106 37.07 54.86 23.63
N SER A 107 37.63 55.14 22.44
CA SER A 107 36.97 54.85 21.16
C SER A 107 36.70 53.35 20.98
N LEU A 108 37.66 52.48 21.32
CA LEU A 108 37.50 51.02 21.24
C LEU A 108 36.40 50.50 22.17
N ARG A 109 36.29 51.05 23.39
CA ARG A 109 35.22 50.68 24.34
C ARG A 109 33.83 51.06 23.86
N VAL A 110 33.67 52.24 23.27
CA VAL A 110 32.36 52.71 22.77
C VAL A 110 31.89 51.88 21.57
N SER A 111 32.81 51.39 20.73
CA SER A 111 32.51 50.49 19.63
C SER A 111 32.03 49.09 20.07
N SER A 112 32.18 48.73 21.36
CA SER A 112 31.82 47.43 21.91
C SER A 112 30.31 47.29 22.20
N GLY A 113 29.48 48.29 21.90
CA GLY A 113 28.05 48.33 22.22
C GLY A 113 27.15 47.36 21.45
N ARG A 114 27.71 46.37 20.75
CA ARG A 114 26.96 45.24 20.21
C ARG A 114 26.95 44.19 21.31
N ASP A 115 25.84 44.11 22.05
CA ASP A 115 25.64 43.15 23.15
C ASP A 115 26.29 41.79 22.83
N ASP A 116 27.16 41.31 23.73
CA ASP A 116 27.85 40.00 23.71
C ASP A 116 26.87 38.79 23.82
N SER A 117 25.63 38.92 23.32
CA SER A 117 24.49 38.10 23.71
C SER A 117 23.80 37.36 22.56
N SER A 118 24.41 37.20 21.37
CA SER A 118 23.94 36.14 20.47
C SER A 118 24.45 34.79 20.95
N SER A 119 23.87 34.27 22.04
CA SER A 119 24.04 32.86 22.41
C SER A 119 23.37 32.01 21.33
N ILE A 120 24.13 31.69 20.27
CA ILE A 120 23.67 30.80 19.21
C ILE A 120 23.62 29.39 19.78
N THR A 121 22.41 28.93 20.09
CA THR A 121 22.18 27.55 20.52
C THR A 121 22.13 26.65 19.29
N VAL A 122 23.17 25.85 19.09
CA VAL A 122 23.20 24.82 18.03
C VAL A 122 22.41 23.61 18.52
N ASN A 123 21.18 23.44 18.00
CA ASN A 123 20.41 22.24 18.27
C ASN A 123 20.87 21.11 17.33
N GLN A 124 21.58 20.12 17.89
CA GLN A 124 22.11 18.97 17.14
C GLN A 124 21.04 17.90 16.82
N HIS A 125 19.80 18.04 17.29
CA HIS A 125 18.75 17.02 17.17
C HIS A 125 17.74 17.29 16.03
N LEU A 126 18.18 17.86 14.92
CA LEU A 126 17.34 17.93 13.71
C LEU A 126 17.19 16.54 13.12
N SER A 127 16.03 15.91 13.36
CA SER A 127 15.71 14.58 12.86
C SER A 127 14.34 14.53 12.20
N PHE A 128 14.23 13.77 11.11
CA PHE A 128 12.97 13.45 10.43
C PHE A 128 12.30 12.17 10.96
N ASP A 129 12.72 11.67 12.13
CA ASP A 129 12.17 10.45 12.73
C ASP A 129 10.65 10.51 12.92
N GLY A 130 10.11 11.70 13.23
CA GLY A 130 8.67 11.92 13.31
C GLY A 130 7.95 11.62 11.99
N VAL A 131 8.49 12.09 10.87
CA VAL A 131 7.95 11.83 9.53
C VAL A 131 8.01 10.33 9.22
N ARG A 132 9.15 9.68 9.49
CA ARG A 132 9.33 8.24 9.27
C ARG A 132 8.34 7.43 10.12
N LYS A 133 8.13 7.80 11.38
CA LYS A 133 7.17 7.15 12.28
C LYS A 133 5.74 7.30 11.77
N SER A 134 5.32 8.52 11.44
CA SER A 134 3.97 8.76 10.89
C SER A 134 3.70 8.01 9.59
N LEU A 135 4.69 7.89 8.69
CA LEU A 135 4.58 7.07 7.48
C LEU A 135 4.48 5.58 7.78
N SER A 136 5.19 5.11 8.81
CA SER A 136 5.12 3.71 9.25
C SER A 136 3.75 3.38 9.84
N ASP A 137 3.19 4.28 10.65
CA ASP A 137 1.85 4.16 11.20
C ASP A 137 0.78 4.19 10.10
N LEU A 138 0.93 5.08 9.10
CA LEU A 138 0.05 5.12 7.93
C LEU A 138 0.08 3.81 7.14
N LYS A 139 1.28 3.29 6.85
CA LYS A 139 1.46 2.01 6.15
C LYS A 139 0.71 0.89 6.88
N LYS A 140 0.91 0.77 8.19
CA LYS A 140 0.26 -0.26 9.01
C LYS A 140 -1.27 -0.16 8.91
N ARG A 141 -1.83 1.05 9.02
CA ARG A 141 -3.29 1.26 8.90
C ARG A 141 -3.82 0.89 7.52
N LEU A 142 -3.09 1.21 6.45
CA LEU A 142 -3.48 0.82 5.10
C LEU A 142 -3.49 -0.71 4.94
N GLU A 143 -2.48 -1.40 5.48
CA GLU A 143 -2.42 -2.86 5.48
C GLU A 143 -3.61 -3.48 6.23
N GLU A 144 -3.99 -2.92 7.38
CA GLU A 144 -5.17 -3.36 8.15
C GLU A 144 -6.47 -3.21 7.33
N ILE A 145 -6.68 -2.04 6.72
CA ILE A 145 -7.87 -1.78 5.87
C ILE A 145 -7.90 -2.74 4.68
N PHE A 146 -6.76 -2.99 4.04
CA PHE A 146 -6.70 -3.92 2.92
C PHE A 146 -7.08 -5.33 3.33
N GLN A 147 -6.60 -5.81 4.48
CA GLN A 147 -6.98 -7.14 4.97
C GLN A 147 -8.49 -7.23 5.25
N GLU A 148 -9.08 -6.21 5.87
CA GLU A 148 -10.51 -6.20 6.20
C GLU A 148 -11.41 -6.18 4.96
N GLU A 149 -11.07 -5.38 3.95
CA GLU A 149 -11.92 -5.22 2.76
C GLU A 149 -11.72 -6.34 1.72
N PHE A 150 -10.49 -6.86 1.57
CA PHE A 150 -10.21 -7.88 0.54
C PHE A 150 -10.81 -9.24 0.86
N ILE A 151 -11.06 -9.55 2.14
CA ILE A 151 -11.75 -10.78 2.54
C ILE A 151 -13.17 -10.85 1.96
N LYS A 152 -13.81 -9.70 1.70
CA LYS A 152 -15.21 -9.63 1.21
C LYS A 152 -15.33 -9.82 -0.30
N ILE A 153 -14.25 -9.62 -1.06
CA ILE A 153 -14.27 -9.64 -2.53
C ILE A 153 -14.63 -11.03 -3.10
N PRO A 154 -14.08 -12.15 -2.60
CA PRO A 154 -14.41 -13.48 -3.13
C PRO A 154 -15.89 -13.87 -2.99
N GLU A 155 -16.56 -13.40 -1.94
CA GLU A 155 -17.99 -13.69 -1.69
C GLU A 155 -18.88 -13.04 -2.75
N CYS A 156 -18.55 -11.80 -3.17
CA CYS A 156 -19.25 -11.11 -4.25
C CYS A 156 -19.04 -11.80 -5.61
N ALA A 157 -17.84 -12.35 -5.85
CA ALA A 157 -17.54 -13.07 -7.09
C ALA A 157 -18.24 -14.45 -7.17
N ALA A 158 -18.41 -15.13 -6.04
CA ALA A 158 -19.06 -16.44 -5.96
C ALA A 158 -20.58 -16.40 -6.20
N ALA A 159 -21.22 -15.25 -5.99
CA ALA A 159 -22.66 -15.06 -6.18
C ALA A 159 -23.13 -15.14 -7.66
N VAL A 160 -22.21 -15.20 -8.63
CA VAL A 160 -22.50 -15.21 -10.07
C VAL A 160 -22.84 -16.61 -10.62
N GLN A 161 -23.17 -17.59 -9.78
CA GLN A 161 -23.61 -18.93 -10.22
C GLN A 161 -24.96 -18.90 -10.93
N MET A 162 -24.93 -18.66 -12.25
CA MET A 162 -26.13 -18.45 -13.07
C MET A 162 -26.59 -19.74 -13.80
N ILE A 163 -25.74 -20.77 -13.87
CA ILE A 163 -26.01 -21.99 -14.64
C ILE A 163 -25.99 -23.19 -13.71
N LEU A 164 -27.18 -23.60 -13.25
CA LEU A 164 -27.36 -24.92 -12.63
C LEU A 164 -27.94 -25.91 -13.64
N PRO A 165 -27.43 -27.15 -13.70
CA PRO A 165 -28.17 -28.24 -14.34
C PRO A 165 -29.51 -28.38 -13.64
N SER A 166 -30.61 -28.33 -14.41
CA SER A 166 -31.93 -28.61 -13.85
C SER A 166 -32.02 -30.06 -13.40
N GLU A 167 -32.45 -30.31 -12.16
CA GLU A 167 -32.69 -31.66 -11.65
C GLU A 167 -33.64 -32.44 -12.59
N PRO A 168 -33.40 -33.75 -12.79
CA PRO A 168 -34.28 -34.58 -13.61
C PRO A 168 -35.67 -34.63 -12.99
N LYS A 169 -36.69 -34.20 -13.76
CA LYS A 169 -38.08 -34.08 -13.29
C LYS A 169 -38.91 -35.34 -13.51
N SER A 170 -38.34 -36.34 -14.17
CA SER A 170 -38.99 -37.62 -14.45
C SER A 170 -37.98 -38.76 -14.36
N ARG A 171 -38.48 -39.98 -14.12
CA ARG A 171 -37.66 -41.21 -14.07
C ARG A 171 -36.95 -41.44 -15.41
N GLU A 172 -37.62 -41.14 -16.52
CA GLU A 172 -37.07 -41.26 -17.87
C GLU A 172 -35.94 -40.25 -18.12
N ASP A 173 -36.07 -39.01 -17.59
CA ASP A 173 -34.98 -38.02 -17.66
C ASP A 173 -33.79 -38.42 -16.79
N PHE A 174 -34.03 -39.08 -15.66
CA PHE A 174 -32.97 -39.60 -14.78
C PHE A 174 -32.19 -40.75 -15.44
N LEU A 175 -32.89 -41.66 -16.11
CA LEU A 175 -32.28 -42.82 -16.79
C LEU A 175 -31.37 -42.43 -17.97
N HIS A 176 -31.48 -41.20 -18.50
CA HIS A 176 -30.51 -40.70 -19.49
C HIS A 176 -29.09 -40.51 -18.94
N TYR A 177 -28.94 -40.39 -17.62
CA TYR A 177 -27.65 -40.32 -16.94
C TYR A 177 -27.14 -41.71 -16.51
N PHE A 178 -27.87 -42.78 -16.83
CA PHE A 178 -27.51 -44.15 -16.46
C PHE A 178 -26.37 -44.67 -17.34
N CYS A 179 -25.23 -45.03 -16.72
CA CYS A 179 -24.14 -45.73 -17.37
C CYS A 179 -24.15 -47.21 -16.98
N HIS A 180 -23.95 -48.12 -17.95
CA HIS A 180 -23.77 -49.54 -17.65
C HIS A 180 -22.38 -49.76 -17.04
N LEU A 181 -22.35 -50.23 -15.79
CA LEU A 181 -21.13 -50.73 -15.16
C LEU A 181 -20.79 -52.09 -15.79
N THR A 182 -19.85 -52.11 -16.71
CA THR A 182 -19.22 -53.36 -17.16
C THR A 182 -18.14 -53.72 -16.16
N LEU A 183 -18.38 -54.77 -15.36
CA LEU A 183 -17.35 -55.37 -14.53
C LEU A 183 -16.34 -56.06 -15.44
N ASP A 184 -15.07 -55.67 -15.35
CA ASP A 184 -13.97 -56.40 -15.95
C ASP A 184 -13.85 -57.76 -15.22
N PRO A 185 -14.05 -58.89 -15.91
CA PRO A 185 -14.01 -60.22 -15.31
C PRO A 185 -12.65 -60.61 -14.72
N ASN A 186 -11.58 -59.84 -14.95
CA ASN A 186 -10.26 -60.06 -14.34
C ASN A 186 -10.03 -59.32 -13.02
N THR A 187 -11.03 -58.64 -12.45
CA THR A 187 -10.87 -57.91 -11.18
C THR A 187 -11.26 -58.80 -9.99
N PRO A 188 -10.32 -59.23 -9.12
CA PRO A 188 -10.61 -60.15 -8.03
C PRO A 188 -11.16 -59.40 -6.79
N ALA A 189 -12.37 -58.83 -6.88
CA ALA A 189 -13.21 -58.43 -5.74
C ALA A 189 -14.59 -57.92 -6.22
N PRO A 190 -15.71 -58.63 -5.96
CA PRO A 190 -17.04 -58.12 -6.25
C PRO A 190 -17.64 -57.48 -4.99
N GLU A 191 -17.20 -56.28 -4.64
CA GLU A 191 -18.00 -55.40 -3.77
C GLU A 191 -18.52 -54.24 -4.61
N LEU A 192 -19.81 -54.31 -4.96
CA LEU A 192 -20.52 -53.24 -5.64
C LEU A 192 -20.73 -52.08 -4.66
N GLN A 193 -19.86 -51.08 -4.70
CA GLN A 193 -20.27 -49.72 -4.37
C GLN A 193 -20.67 -49.03 -5.67
N SER A 194 -21.91 -48.56 -5.75
CA SER A 194 -22.38 -47.72 -6.85
C SER A 194 -21.49 -46.47 -6.91
N VAL A 195 -20.57 -46.43 -7.86
CA VAL A 195 -19.77 -45.23 -8.12
C VAL A 195 -20.65 -44.25 -8.88
N TRP A 196 -21.13 -43.24 -8.17
CA TRP A 196 -21.80 -42.09 -8.75
C TRP A 196 -20.79 -41.29 -9.57
N LEU A 197 -20.94 -41.26 -10.89
CA LEU A 197 -20.26 -40.27 -11.73
C LEU A 197 -20.97 -38.92 -11.56
N GLY A 198 -20.56 -38.20 -10.51
CA GLY A 198 -20.64 -36.73 -10.40
C GLY A 198 -21.98 -36.06 -10.70
N GLY A 199 -22.78 -35.82 -9.67
CA GLY A 199 -23.67 -34.66 -9.57
C GLY A 199 -23.00 -33.57 -8.70
N PRO A 200 -23.39 -32.28 -8.81
CA PRO A 200 -22.68 -31.19 -8.13
C PRO A 200 -22.88 -31.26 -6.62
N THR A 201 -21.76 -31.52 -5.92
CA THR A 201 -21.51 -31.35 -4.49
C THR A 201 -22.53 -31.96 -3.52
N ALA A 202 -22.30 -33.21 -3.12
CA ALA A 202 -22.58 -33.63 -1.75
C ALA A 202 -21.26 -33.50 -0.96
N SER A 203 -21.27 -32.58 0.01
CA SER A 203 -20.27 -32.50 1.08
C SER A 203 -19.95 -33.90 1.62
N ALA A 204 -18.67 -34.28 1.59
CA ALA A 204 -18.21 -35.47 2.29
C ALA A 204 -18.27 -35.21 3.80
N PRO A 205 -18.85 -36.09 4.64
CA PRO A 205 -18.69 -35.96 6.07
C PRO A 205 -17.30 -36.47 6.47
N GLU A 206 -16.57 -35.65 7.23
CA GLU A 206 -15.50 -36.15 8.10
C GLU A 206 -16.05 -37.25 9.00
N ALA A 207 -15.46 -38.44 8.93
CA ALA A 207 -15.64 -39.48 9.93
C ALA A 207 -14.27 -39.85 10.49
N LEU A 208 -13.92 -39.22 11.62
CA LEU A 208 -13.08 -39.84 12.65
C LEU A 208 -13.77 -41.12 13.12
N VAL A 209 -13.04 -42.25 13.17
CA VAL A 209 -13.02 -43.22 14.29
C VAL A 209 -11.88 -44.21 14.00
N GLY A 210 -10.92 -44.29 14.92
CA GLY A 210 -10.05 -45.46 15.04
C GLY A 210 -10.71 -46.54 15.92
N ILE A 211 -10.29 -47.80 15.77
CA ILE A 211 -9.97 -48.77 16.83
C ILE A 211 -9.57 -50.11 16.19
N SER A 212 -8.35 -50.53 16.55
CA SER A 212 -7.75 -51.86 16.73
C SER A 212 -8.06 -53.05 15.81
N ALA A 213 -6.97 -53.62 15.28
CA ALA A 213 -6.42 -54.88 15.80
C ALA A 213 -4.89 -54.72 15.98
#